data_AF-A0A317K2Q9-F1
#
_entry.id   AF-A0A317K2Q9-F1
#
_cell.length_a   1.000
_cell.length_b   1.000
_cell.length_c   1.000
_cell.angle_alpha   90.00
_cell.angle_beta   90.00
_cell.angle_gamma   90.00
#
_symmetry.space_group_name_H-M   'P 1'
#
loop_
_entity.id
_entity.type
_entity.pdbx_description
1 polymer ?
#
loop_
_entity_poly.entity_id
_entity_poly.type
_entity_poly.pdbx_seq_one_letter_code
_entity_poly.pdbx_strand_id
1 'polypeptide(L)'
;MSPSEKPAMGAKDVVEALTAAGLPLSNIAEQDEDTDPNDKLGRPGQYTSRASADVPGGDKDAEKYGIDRGLVVEVFATAGDADARSTFIQDALKGAQILGTEYHYRPADGRVLVRLTGKVKPSQAKKFEDAVAKL
;
A
#
# COMPACT_ATOMS: atom_id res chain seq x y z
N MET A 1 13.98 1.70 -32.61
CA MET A 1 14.00 0.65 -31.57
C MET A 1 13.74 1.35 -30.25
N SER A 2 12.49 1.35 -29.79
CA SER A 2 12.18 1.79 -28.43
C SER A 2 12.09 0.51 -27.60
N PRO A 3 12.81 0.39 -26.47
CA PRO A 3 12.60 -0.73 -25.57
C PRO A 3 11.15 -0.62 -25.06
N SER A 4 10.35 -1.64 -25.31
CA SER A 4 9.06 -1.80 -24.68
C SER A 4 9.28 -1.93 -23.17
N GLU A 5 9.15 -0.82 -22.45
CA GLU A 5 8.97 -0.86 -21.00
C GLU A 5 7.74 -1.74 -20.73
N LYS A 6 7.92 -2.78 -19.90
CA LYS A 6 6.76 -3.43 -19.29
C LYS A 6 5.89 -2.31 -18.71
N PRO A 7 4.56 -2.33 -18.90
CA PRO A 7 3.70 -1.35 -18.24
C PRO A 7 4.07 -1.34 -16.75
N ALA A 8 4.39 -0.16 -16.23
CA ALA A 8 4.73 -0.02 -14.83
C ALA A 8 3.51 -0.49 -14.02
N MET A 9 3.70 -1.52 -13.21
CA MET A 9 2.64 -2.10 -12.39
C MET A 9 2.02 -1.01 -11.52
N GLY A 10 0.72 -0.73 -11.73
CA GLY A 10 -0.04 0.24 -10.95
C GLY A 10 -0.41 -0.30 -9.57
N ALA A 11 -0.86 0.57 -8.67
CA ALA A 11 -1.25 0.16 -7.33
C ALA A 11 -2.43 -0.82 -7.37
N LYS A 12 -3.37 -0.64 -8.32
CA LYS A 12 -4.48 -1.57 -8.51
C LYS A 12 -4.01 -2.96 -8.97
N ASP A 13 -3.06 -3.03 -9.89
CA ASP A 13 -2.48 -4.30 -10.36
C ASP A 13 -1.86 -5.09 -9.21
N VAL A 14 -1.20 -4.40 -8.27
CA VAL A 14 -0.65 -5.00 -7.05
C VAL A 14 -1.77 -5.60 -6.19
N VAL A 15 -2.85 -4.86 -5.95
CA VAL A 15 -3.99 -5.36 -5.14
C VAL A 15 -4.67 -6.56 -5.82
N GLU A 16 -4.80 -6.55 -7.16
CA GLU A 16 -5.33 -7.66 -7.93
C GLU A 16 -4.41 -8.89 -7.87
N ALA A 17 -3.09 -8.71 -7.95
CA ALA A 17 -2.11 -9.78 -7.79
C ALA A 17 -2.16 -10.40 -6.38
N LEU A 18 -2.31 -9.58 -5.34
CA LEU A 18 -2.50 -10.05 -3.97
C LEU A 18 -3.81 -10.83 -3.79
N THR A 19 -4.88 -10.40 -4.47
CA THR A 19 -6.17 -11.11 -4.50
C THR A 19 -6.03 -12.47 -5.19
N ALA A 20 -5.34 -12.50 -6.34
CA ALA A 20 -5.04 -13.74 -7.08
C ALA A 20 -4.16 -14.70 -6.28
N ALA A 21 -3.31 -14.20 -5.37
CA ALA A 21 -2.55 -15.00 -4.41
C ALA A 21 -3.40 -15.57 -3.26
N GLY A 22 -4.71 -15.34 -3.26
CA GLY A 22 -5.66 -15.89 -2.28
C GLY A 22 -5.77 -15.08 -0.99
N LEU A 23 -5.31 -13.82 -0.99
CA LEU A 23 -5.49 -12.94 0.15
C LEU A 23 -6.94 -12.42 0.22
N PRO A 24 -7.52 -12.30 1.43
CA PRO A 24 -8.92 -11.93 1.61
C PRO A 24 -9.11 -10.42 1.47
N LEU A 25 -9.05 -9.92 0.25
CA LEU A 25 -9.21 -8.51 -0.09
C LEU A 25 -10.62 -8.26 -0.60
N SER A 26 -11.20 -7.12 -0.21
CA SER A 26 -12.53 -6.69 -0.65
C SER A 26 -12.59 -5.17 -0.80
N ASN A 27 -13.65 -4.64 -1.41
CA ASN A 27 -13.83 -3.20 -1.63
C ASN A 27 -12.59 -2.51 -2.25
N ILE A 28 -11.98 -3.18 -3.23
CA ILE A 28 -10.80 -2.69 -3.93
C ILE A 28 -11.15 -1.41 -4.68
N ALA A 29 -10.39 -0.37 -4.44
CA ALA A 29 -10.55 0.92 -5.10
C ALA A 29 -9.19 1.50 -5.48
N GLU A 30 -9.08 1.96 -6.71
CA GLU A 30 -8.00 2.83 -7.17
C GLU A 30 -8.38 4.28 -6.89
N GLN A 31 -7.42 5.09 -6.43
CA GLN A 31 -7.61 6.51 -6.17
C GLN A 31 -7.00 7.33 -7.31
N ASP A 32 -7.64 8.47 -7.58
CA ASP A 32 -7.17 9.55 -8.44
C ASP A 32 -6.84 10.79 -7.59
N GLU A 33 -6.50 11.90 -8.25
CA GLU A 33 -6.11 13.15 -7.61
C GLU A 33 -7.23 13.76 -6.75
N ASP A 34 -8.50 13.47 -7.07
CA ASP A 34 -9.67 14.00 -6.37
C ASP A 34 -10.11 13.11 -5.19
N THR A 35 -9.72 11.84 -5.18
CA THR A 35 -10.18 10.83 -4.22
C THR A 35 -9.09 10.32 -3.28
N ASP A 36 -7.85 10.78 -3.44
CA ASP A 36 -6.73 10.44 -2.57
C ASP A 36 -6.85 11.12 -1.18
N PRO A 37 -7.01 10.37 -0.08
CA PRO A 37 -7.18 10.95 1.26
C PRO A 37 -5.99 11.77 1.77
N ASN A 38 -4.81 11.62 1.15
CA ASN A 38 -3.60 12.35 1.55
C ASN A 38 -3.23 13.49 0.60
N ASP A 39 -4.01 13.72 -0.47
CA ASP A 39 -3.75 14.72 -1.51
C ASP A 39 -2.31 14.68 -2.04
N LYS A 40 -1.71 13.50 -2.21
CA LYS A 40 -0.29 13.34 -2.60
C LYS A 40 -0.12 12.68 -3.97
N LEU A 41 -1.15 12.06 -4.53
CA LEU A 41 -1.07 11.40 -5.84
C LEU A 41 -0.57 12.36 -6.92
N GLY A 42 0.44 11.93 -7.68
CA GLY A 42 0.99 12.68 -8.82
C GLY A 42 1.88 13.87 -8.44
N ARG A 43 2.05 14.18 -7.14
CA ARG A 43 2.93 15.28 -6.71
C ARG A 43 4.41 14.90 -6.80
N PRO A 44 5.31 15.87 -7.01
CA PRO A 44 6.76 15.62 -7.02
C PRO A 44 7.24 14.89 -5.76
N GLY A 45 7.98 13.79 -5.94
CA GLY A 45 8.51 12.96 -4.85
C GLY A 45 7.45 12.17 -4.06
N GLN A 46 6.21 12.09 -4.56
CA GLN A 46 5.14 11.27 -3.97
C GLN A 46 4.79 10.09 -4.89
N TYR A 47 3.76 9.32 -4.51
CA TYR A 47 3.31 8.18 -5.29
C TYR A 47 2.63 8.61 -6.59
N THR A 48 2.86 7.82 -7.63
CA THR A 48 2.30 7.97 -8.97
C THR A 48 1.02 7.15 -9.16
N SER A 49 0.77 6.17 -8.30
CA SER A 49 -0.47 5.39 -8.27
C SER A 49 -0.80 4.98 -6.83
N ARG A 50 -2.09 4.91 -6.51
CA ARG A 50 -2.58 4.50 -5.19
C ARG A 50 -3.84 3.64 -5.30
N ALA A 51 -3.90 2.60 -4.48
CA ALA A 51 -5.09 1.79 -4.31
C ALA A 51 -5.28 1.40 -2.84
N SER A 52 -6.50 1.05 -2.48
CA SER A 52 -6.86 0.58 -1.14
C SER A 52 -7.77 -0.63 -1.23
N ALA A 53 -7.76 -1.46 -0.19
CA ALA A 53 -8.70 -2.55 -0.02
C ALA A 53 -9.02 -2.79 1.46
N ASP A 54 -10.21 -3.31 1.72
CA ASP A 54 -10.61 -3.77 3.03
C ASP A 54 -10.01 -5.17 3.30
N VAL A 55 -9.50 -5.36 4.51
CA VAL A 55 -8.91 -6.62 4.98
C VAL A 55 -9.61 -7.06 6.26
N PRO A 56 -9.90 -8.37 6.46
CA PRO A 56 -10.40 -8.87 7.73
C PRO A 56 -9.53 -8.45 8.91
N GLY A 57 -10.14 -7.75 9.88
CA GLY A 57 -9.44 -7.16 11.03
C GLY A 57 -9.27 -5.64 10.93
N GLY A 58 -9.48 -5.04 9.76
CA GLY A 58 -9.62 -3.60 9.59
C GLY A 58 -10.96 -3.07 10.10
N ASP A 59 -11.03 -1.75 10.25
CA ASP A 59 -12.22 -1.01 10.66
C ASP A 59 -12.99 -0.52 9.44
N LYS A 60 -14.12 -1.17 9.13
CA LYS A 60 -14.96 -0.86 7.97
C LYS A 60 -15.63 0.52 8.03
N ASP A 61 -15.74 1.09 9.23
CA ASP A 61 -16.41 2.37 9.48
C ASP A 61 -15.40 3.53 9.55
N ALA A 62 -14.10 3.22 9.45
CA ALA A 62 -13.04 4.22 9.32
C ALA A 62 -13.07 4.94 7.96
N GLU A 63 -12.27 6.00 7.87
CA GLU A 63 -12.13 6.86 6.70
C GLU A 63 -12.01 6.06 5.40
N LYS A 64 -12.73 6.49 4.36
CA LYS A 64 -12.77 5.77 3.10
C LYS A 64 -11.37 5.78 2.47
N TYR A 65 -10.91 4.62 1.99
CA TYR A 65 -9.56 4.43 1.43
C TYR A 65 -8.40 4.66 2.43
N GLY A 66 -8.72 4.80 3.72
CA GLY A 66 -7.76 4.94 4.80
C GLY A 66 -7.12 3.61 5.18
N ILE A 67 -5.93 3.70 5.79
CA ILE A 67 -5.17 2.52 6.23
C ILE A 67 -5.92 1.69 7.26
N ASP A 68 -6.74 2.32 8.11
CA ASP A 68 -7.51 1.66 9.15
C ASP A 68 -8.49 0.60 8.63
N ARG A 69 -8.94 0.71 7.37
CA ARG A 69 -9.82 -0.28 6.74
C ARG A 69 -9.11 -1.58 6.38
N GLY A 70 -7.78 -1.57 6.27
CA GLY A 70 -7.02 -2.77 5.96
C GLY A 70 -5.69 -2.48 5.27
N LEU A 71 -5.77 -2.19 3.97
CA LEU A 71 -4.60 -2.16 3.08
C LEU A 71 -4.60 -0.92 2.20
N VAL A 72 -3.41 -0.32 2.05
CA VAL A 72 -3.11 0.74 1.10
C VAL A 72 -1.87 0.35 0.31
N VAL A 73 -1.91 0.50 -1.01
CA VAL A 73 -0.77 0.36 -1.90
C VAL A 73 -0.43 1.71 -2.48
N GLU A 74 0.82 2.11 -2.37
CA GLU A 74 1.38 3.33 -2.96
C GLU A 74 2.53 2.90 -3.91
N VAL A 75 2.47 3.30 -5.18
CA VAL A 75 3.53 3.05 -6.17
C VAL A 75 4.27 4.34 -6.47
N PHE A 76 5.59 4.28 -6.53
CA PHE A 76 6.46 5.44 -6.67
C PHE A 76 7.28 5.40 -7.96
N ALA A 77 7.74 6.58 -8.38
CA ALA A 77 8.69 6.70 -9.48
C ALA A 77 10.01 5.98 -9.18
N THR A 78 10.48 6.03 -7.92
CA THR A 78 11.73 5.43 -7.49
C THR A 78 11.59 4.63 -6.20
N ALA A 79 12.48 3.65 -5.99
CA ALA A 79 12.54 2.90 -4.75
C ALA A 79 12.93 3.78 -3.54
N GLY A 80 13.70 4.85 -3.79
CA GLY A 80 14.07 5.82 -2.76
C GLY A 80 12.87 6.60 -2.23
N ASP A 81 11.94 6.99 -3.11
CA ASP A 81 10.71 7.68 -2.69
C ASP A 81 9.80 6.77 -1.86
N ALA A 82 9.69 5.49 -2.26
CA ALA A 82 8.96 4.48 -1.49
C ALA A 82 9.59 4.24 -0.10
N ASP A 83 10.92 4.24 -0.02
CA ASP A 83 11.65 4.12 1.25
C ASP A 83 11.43 5.32 2.17
N ALA A 84 11.58 6.52 1.63
CA ALA A 84 11.35 7.76 2.36
C ALA A 84 9.93 7.82 2.92
N ARG A 85 8.93 7.40 2.13
CA ARG A 85 7.54 7.30 2.57
C ARG A 85 7.36 6.31 3.72
N SER A 86 7.91 5.10 3.58
CA SER A 86 7.83 4.06 4.60
C SER A 86 8.45 4.53 5.93
N THR A 87 9.66 5.10 5.86
CA THR A 87 10.40 5.59 7.03
C THR A 87 9.65 6.73 7.72
N PHE A 88 9.17 7.72 6.96
CA PHE A 88 8.39 8.84 7.50
C PHE A 88 7.17 8.36 8.30
N ILE A 89 6.38 7.43 7.75
CA ILE A 89 5.19 6.91 8.42
C ILE A 89 5.60 6.13 9.69
N GLN A 90 6.58 5.23 9.60
CA GLN A 90 7.00 4.41 10.74
C GLN A 90 7.53 5.27 11.90
N ASP A 91 8.27 6.34 11.61
CA ASP A 91 8.78 7.24 12.63
C ASP A 91 7.67 8.09 13.26
N ALA A 92 6.67 8.51 12.47
CA ALA A 92 5.48 9.17 13.01
C ALA A 92 4.68 8.26 13.96
N LEU A 93 4.47 6.99 13.60
CA LEU A 93 3.75 6.02 14.43
C LEU A 93 4.51 5.69 15.73
N LYS A 94 5.84 5.56 15.67
CA LYS A 94 6.68 5.41 16.87
C LYS A 94 6.60 6.63 17.78
N GLY A 95 6.58 7.83 17.21
CA GLY A 95 6.49 9.09 17.95
C GLY A 95 5.12 9.30 18.62
N ALA A 96 4.05 8.72 18.08
CA ALA A 96 2.69 8.85 18.59
C ALA A 96 1.91 7.53 18.49
N GLN A 97 2.11 6.63 19.46
CA GLN A 97 1.50 5.29 19.48
C GLN A 97 -0.05 5.30 19.44
N ILE A 98 -0.71 6.41 19.78
CA ILE A 98 -2.16 6.57 19.67
C ILE A 98 -2.65 6.52 18.21
N LEU A 99 -1.77 6.76 17.24
CA LEU A 99 -2.06 6.65 15.81
C LEU A 99 -2.05 5.19 15.31
N GLY A 100 -1.72 4.23 16.19
CA GLY A 100 -1.70 2.81 15.86
C GLY A 100 -0.36 2.31 15.32
N THR A 101 -0.41 1.20 14.62
CA THR A 101 0.76 0.54 14.03
C THR A 101 0.45 0.11 12.60
N GLU A 102 1.47 -0.03 11.77
CA GLU A 102 1.36 -0.49 10.39
C GLU A 102 2.49 -1.48 10.07
N TYR A 103 2.16 -2.50 9.28
CA TYR A 103 3.15 -3.33 8.61
C TYR A 103 3.42 -2.76 7.23
N HIS A 104 4.70 -2.63 6.87
CA HIS A 104 5.14 -2.19 5.55
C HIS A 104 5.88 -3.30 4.83
N TYR A 105 5.48 -3.58 3.59
CA TYR A 105 6.09 -4.57 2.73
C TYR A 105 6.44 -3.95 1.38
N ARG A 106 7.53 -4.42 0.77
CA ARG A 106 7.98 -3.98 -0.55
C ARG A 106 8.49 -5.17 -1.36
N PRO A 107 8.18 -5.26 -2.66
CA PRO A 107 8.74 -6.27 -3.55
C PRO A 107 10.18 -5.92 -3.91
N ALA A 108 10.84 -6.82 -4.65
CA ALA A 108 12.26 -6.68 -5.00
C ALA A 108 12.57 -5.44 -5.86
N ASP A 109 11.59 -4.94 -6.63
CA ASP A 109 11.76 -3.73 -7.43
C ASP A 109 11.81 -2.44 -6.58
N GLY A 110 11.38 -2.53 -5.31
CA GLY A 110 11.45 -1.50 -4.29
C GLY A 110 10.53 -0.29 -4.49
N ARG A 111 9.83 -0.17 -5.63
CA ARG A 111 9.02 1.01 -6.00
C ARG A 111 7.60 0.95 -5.45
N VAL A 112 7.15 -0.23 -5.05
CA VAL A 112 5.83 -0.44 -4.44
C VAL A 112 5.97 -0.45 -2.93
N LEU A 113 5.12 0.31 -2.24
CA LEU A 113 4.92 0.23 -0.80
C LEU A 113 3.52 -0.32 -0.52
N VAL A 114 3.46 -1.53 0.04
CA VAL A 114 2.23 -2.14 0.55
C VAL A 114 2.16 -1.91 2.05
N ARG A 115 1.14 -1.18 2.48
CA ARG A 115 0.87 -0.84 3.88
C ARG A 115 -0.33 -1.63 4.34
N LEU A 116 -0.21 -2.27 5.50
CA LEU A 116 -1.26 -3.06 6.13
C LEU A 116 -1.45 -2.57 7.57
N THR A 117 -2.69 -2.31 7.98
CA THR A 117 -2.99 -1.92 9.35
C THR A 117 -2.48 -2.94 10.36
N GLY A 118 -1.91 -2.45 11.47
CA GLY A 118 -1.45 -3.25 12.59
C GLY A 118 -2.57 -3.91 13.40
N LYS A 119 -3.84 -3.61 13.09
CA LYS A 119 -5.02 -4.33 13.62
C LYS A 119 -5.11 -5.76 13.06
N VAL A 120 -4.49 -6.03 11.90
CA VAL A 120 -4.44 -7.37 11.33
C VAL A 120 -3.52 -8.27 12.15
N LYS A 121 -3.94 -9.53 12.38
CA LYS A 121 -3.15 -10.48 13.16
C LYS A 121 -1.79 -10.74 12.49
N PRO A 122 -0.69 -10.90 13.25
CA PRO A 122 0.64 -11.15 12.69
C PRO A 122 0.70 -12.36 11.74
N SER A 123 -0.05 -13.43 12.03
CA SER A 123 -0.11 -14.62 11.16
C SER A 123 -0.80 -14.38 9.82
N GLN A 124 -1.72 -13.41 9.75
CA GLN A 124 -2.31 -12.96 8.49
C GLN A 124 -1.36 -11.99 7.79
N ALA A 125 -0.77 -11.03 8.51
CA ALA A 125 0.21 -10.09 7.98
C ALA A 125 1.40 -10.80 7.31
N LYS A 126 1.87 -11.91 7.88
CA LYS A 126 2.92 -12.75 7.28
C LYS A 126 2.55 -13.29 5.89
N LYS A 127 1.26 -13.59 5.64
CA LYS A 127 0.80 -14.01 4.30
C LYS A 127 0.86 -12.87 3.29
N PHE A 128 0.60 -11.64 3.73
CA PHE A 128 0.78 -10.44 2.89
C PHE A 128 2.26 -10.24 2.56
N GLU A 129 3.15 -10.32 3.56
CA GLU A 129 4.59 -10.26 3.36
C GLU A 129 5.06 -11.27 2.31
N ASP A 130 4.66 -12.54 2.44
CA ASP A 130 5.04 -13.63 1.54
C ASP A 130 4.48 -13.49 0.13
N ALA A 131 3.32 -12.85 -0.03
CA ALA A 131 2.73 -12.56 -1.33
C ALA A 131 3.42 -11.37 -1.99
N VAL A 132 3.69 -10.29 -1.25
CA VAL A 132 4.38 -9.10 -1.75
C VAL A 132 5.81 -9.43 -2.19
N ALA A 133 6.52 -10.30 -1.47
CA ALA A 133 7.86 -10.73 -1.84
C ALA A 133 7.94 -11.50 -3.18
N LYS A 134 6.80 -11.96 -3.72
CA LYS A 134 6.71 -12.72 -4.98
C LYS A 134 6.26 -11.86 -6.17
N LEU A 135 5.95 -10.59 -5.95
CA LEU A 135 5.59 -9.64 -7.01
C LEU A 135 6.81 -9.24 -7.84
#